data_AF-A0A7S3H8B6-F1
#
_entry.id   AF-A0A7S3H8B6-F1
#
_cell.length_a   1.000
_cell.length_b   1.000
_cell.length_c   1.000
_cell.angle_alpha   90.00
_cell.angle_beta   90.00
_cell.angle_gamma   90.00
#
_symmetry.space_group_name_H-M   'P 1'
#
loop_
_entity.id
_entity.type
_entity.pdbx_description
1 polymer ?
#
loop_
_entity_poly.entity_id
_entity_poly.type
_entity_poly.pdbx_seq_one_letter_code
_entity_poly.pdbx_strand_id
1 'polypeptide(L)'
;EMMYFFLLYVIFAAMVILSLLTGVLADHINTVTTEAEKEEKAEKLKNRKHALATEFKAFKKATAGKDGTDHCMTKQEFRDTISDKEVKEELNELGIDVETFDSDDLFTCFDRSANGVLCFHEFQEGMEELRVGVTGKQVFKLEVSLRNAVRHCDPQQEFVQDPALDKAVKAQLGVANKRVASINIQLESLIEELANFSLPKTPKAASKLC
;
A
#
# COMPACT_ATOMS: atom_id res chain seq x y z
N GLU A 1 52.76 38.88 -9.43
CA GLU A 1 51.35 39.24 -9.68
C GLU A 1 50.64 38.31 -10.67
N MET A 2 51.25 37.93 -11.82
CA MET A 2 50.62 37.03 -12.82
C MET A 2 50.12 35.67 -12.27
N MET A 3 50.78 35.12 -11.24
CA MET A 3 50.40 33.85 -10.62
C MET A 3 49.02 33.91 -9.94
N TYR A 4 48.63 35.07 -9.39
CA TYR A 4 47.34 35.23 -8.73
C TYR A 4 46.18 35.22 -9.73
N PHE A 5 46.37 35.85 -10.91
CA PHE A 5 45.39 35.81 -11.99
C PHE A 5 45.16 34.39 -12.49
N PHE A 6 46.23 33.61 -12.64
CA PHE A 6 46.12 32.22 -13.04
C PHE A 6 45.34 31.38 -12.01
N LEU A 7 45.63 31.57 -10.72
CA LEU A 7 44.95 30.83 -9.66
C LEU A 7 43.46 31.19 -9.55
N LEU A 8 43.12 32.49 -9.65
CA LEU A 8 41.73 32.95 -9.69
C LEU A 8 40.99 32.40 -10.92
N TYR A 9 41.64 32.39 -12.08
CA TYR A 9 41.08 31.83 -13.30
C TYR A 9 40.75 30.34 -13.14
N VAL A 10 41.66 29.55 -12.55
CA VAL A 10 41.43 28.12 -12.32
C VAL A 10 40.30 27.88 -11.33
N ILE A 11 40.23 28.63 -10.22
CA ILE A 11 39.13 28.51 -9.25
C ILE A 11 37.79 28.86 -9.90
N PHE A 12 37.75 29.95 -10.66
CA PHE A 12 36.53 30.37 -11.34
C PHE A 12 36.10 29.33 -12.39
N ALA A 13 37.02 28.83 -13.20
CA ALA A 13 36.75 27.79 -14.17
C ALA A 13 36.24 26.50 -13.50
N ALA A 14 36.86 26.08 -12.38
CA ALA A 14 36.43 24.93 -11.61
C ALA A 14 35.02 25.12 -11.02
N MET A 15 34.72 26.30 -10.46
CA MET A 15 33.37 26.61 -9.95
C MET A 15 32.32 26.59 -11.06
N VAL A 16 32.63 27.14 -12.23
CA VAL A 16 31.70 27.14 -13.37
C VAL A 16 31.42 25.71 -13.85
N ILE A 17 32.47 24.90 -14.04
CA ILE A 17 32.31 23.51 -14.48
C ILE A 17 31.54 22.69 -13.45
N LEU A 18 31.84 22.85 -12.16
CA LEU A 18 31.13 22.16 -11.09
C LEU A 18 29.64 22.54 -11.08
N SER A 19 29.34 23.84 -11.19
CA SER A 19 27.96 24.34 -11.20
C SER A 19 27.16 23.79 -12.39
N LEU A 20 27.78 23.76 -13.59
CA LEU A 20 27.15 23.19 -14.78
C LEU A 20 26.90 21.69 -14.63
N LEU A 21 27.87 20.94 -14.10
CA LEU A 21 27.73 19.50 -13.89
C LEU A 21 26.63 19.19 -12.87
N THR A 22 26.57 19.94 -11.76
CA THR A 22 25.49 19.78 -10.77
C THR A 22 24.13 20.12 -11.37
N GLY A 23 24.04 21.12 -12.25
CA GLY A 23 22.79 21.46 -12.94
C GLY A 23 22.29 20.31 -13.82
N VAL A 24 23.16 19.78 -14.68
CA VAL A 24 22.80 18.66 -15.58
C VAL A 24 22.43 17.39 -14.80
N LEU A 25 23.15 17.11 -13.70
CA LEU A 25 22.84 15.95 -12.86
C LEU A 25 21.49 16.12 -12.15
N ALA A 26 21.20 17.31 -11.64
CA ALA A 26 19.91 17.60 -11.00
C ALA A 26 18.75 17.45 -11.99
N ASP A 27 18.90 17.95 -13.22
CA ASP A 27 17.90 17.80 -14.27
C ASP A 27 17.67 16.32 -14.60
N HIS A 28 18.73 15.54 -14.79
CA HIS A 28 18.61 14.11 -15.11
C HIS A 28 17.96 13.31 -13.98
N ILE A 29 18.33 13.57 -12.72
CA ILE A 29 17.71 12.90 -11.56
C ILE A 29 16.22 13.22 -11.52
N ASN A 30 15.86 14.49 -11.69
CA ASN A 30 14.46 14.91 -11.67
C ASN A 30 13.62 14.30 -12.81
N THR A 31 14.19 14.18 -14.01
CA THR A 31 13.53 13.49 -15.13
C THR A 31 13.30 12.01 -14.81
N VAL A 32 14.31 11.31 -14.31
CA VAL A 32 14.18 9.87 -13.98
C VAL A 32 13.16 9.65 -12.86
N THR A 33 13.14 10.48 -11.82
CA THR A 33 12.15 10.35 -10.74
C THR A 33 10.74 10.61 -11.23
N THR A 34 10.54 11.63 -12.06
CA THR A 34 9.20 11.94 -12.60
C THR A 34 8.69 10.87 -13.56
N GLU A 35 9.56 10.29 -14.37
CA GLU A 35 9.21 9.17 -15.25
C GLU A 35 8.88 7.91 -14.45
N ALA A 36 9.70 7.56 -13.45
CA ALA A 36 9.47 6.42 -12.57
C ALA A 36 8.14 6.55 -11.80
N GLU A 37 7.86 7.72 -11.22
CA GLU A 37 6.58 7.97 -10.56
C GLU A 37 5.38 7.86 -11.51
N LYS A 38 5.54 8.33 -12.75
CA LYS A 38 4.49 8.27 -13.76
C LYS A 38 4.22 6.84 -14.20
N GLU A 39 5.28 6.05 -14.39
CA GLU A 39 5.19 4.64 -14.73
C GLU A 39 4.53 3.85 -13.58
N GLU A 40 4.97 4.06 -12.34
CA GLU A 40 4.35 3.44 -11.16
C GLU A 40 2.86 3.79 -11.03
N LYS A 41 2.49 5.07 -11.24
CA LYS A 41 1.08 5.50 -11.23
C LYS A 41 0.29 4.85 -12.37
N ALA A 42 0.88 4.73 -13.56
CA ALA A 42 0.24 4.11 -14.71
C ALA A 42 0.01 2.60 -14.50
N GLU A 43 0.99 1.91 -13.92
CA GLU A 43 0.91 0.49 -13.56
C GLU A 43 -0.18 0.25 -12.51
N LYS A 44 -0.21 1.06 -11.43
CA LYS A 44 -1.27 1.01 -10.42
C LYS A 44 -2.65 1.20 -11.02
N LEU A 45 -2.80 2.14 -11.96
CA LEU A 45 -4.07 2.37 -12.65
C LEU A 45 -4.46 1.19 -13.55
N LYS A 46 -3.50 0.58 -14.24
CA LYS A 46 -3.72 -0.60 -15.08
C LYS A 46 -4.17 -1.79 -14.24
N ASN A 47 -3.51 -2.03 -13.11
CA ASN A 47 -3.86 -3.10 -12.19
C ASN A 47 -5.25 -2.88 -11.58
N ARG A 48 -5.57 -1.63 -11.19
CA ARG A 48 -6.92 -1.28 -10.71
C ARG A 48 -8.00 -1.53 -11.77
N LYS A 49 -7.76 -1.14 -13.03
CA LYS A 49 -8.70 -1.38 -14.12
C LYS A 49 -8.88 -2.86 -14.42
N HIS A 50 -7.81 -3.63 -14.40
CA HIS A 50 -7.86 -5.08 -14.58
C HIS A 50 -8.72 -5.72 -13.49
N ALA A 51 -8.46 -5.38 -12.23
CA ALA A 51 -9.22 -5.88 -11.10
C ALA A 51 -10.71 -5.55 -11.18
N LEU A 52 -11.06 -4.30 -11.52
CA LEU A 52 -12.46 -3.90 -11.70
C LEU A 52 -13.16 -4.66 -12.83
N ALA A 53 -12.45 -4.94 -13.92
CA ALA A 53 -13.01 -5.71 -15.03
C ALA A 53 -13.29 -7.17 -14.61
N THR A 54 -12.38 -7.76 -13.84
CA THR A 54 -12.53 -9.11 -13.26
C THR A 54 -13.70 -9.17 -12.27
N GLU A 55 -13.77 -8.22 -11.32
CA GLU A 55 -14.87 -8.10 -10.36
C GLU A 55 -16.23 -7.94 -11.05
N PHE A 56 -16.31 -7.08 -12.08
CA PHE A 56 -17.53 -6.88 -12.84
C PHE A 56 -17.95 -8.13 -13.62
N LYS A 57 -16.99 -8.87 -14.18
CA LYS A 57 -17.23 -10.14 -14.87
C LYS A 57 -17.79 -11.19 -13.90
N ALA A 58 -17.20 -11.31 -12.71
CA ALA A 58 -17.68 -12.22 -11.66
C ALA A 58 -19.09 -11.84 -11.19
N PHE A 59 -19.33 -10.55 -10.92
CA PHE A 59 -20.65 -10.04 -10.53
C PHE A 59 -21.72 -10.31 -11.60
N LYS A 60 -21.40 -10.07 -12.87
CA LYS A 60 -22.33 -10.32 -13.98
C LYS A 60 -22.62 -11.80 -14.18
N LYS A 61 -21.65 -12.68 -13.90
CA LYS A 61 -21.85 -14.15 -13.93
C LYS A 61 -22.82 -14.58 -12.83
N ALA A 62 -22.73 -13.96 -11.65
CA ALA A 62 -23.60 -14.22 -10.51
C ALA A 62 -25.07 -13.84 -10.79
N THR A 63 -25.30 -12.62 -11.26
CA THR A 63 -26.65 -12.06 -11.44
C THR A 63 -27.38 -12.57 -12.69
N ALA A 64 -26.68 -13.26 -13.60
CA ALA A 64 -27.30 -13.92 -14.74
C ALA A 64 -28.08 -15.21 -14.36
N GLY A 65 -27.96 -15.66 -13.10
CA GLY A 65 -28.26 -17.02 -12.67
C GLY A 65 -29.73 -17.36 -12.40
N LYS A 66 -30.46 -16.59 -11.59
CA LYS A 66 -31.87 -16.83 -11.25
C LYS A 66 -32.38 -15.65 -10.40
N ASP A 67 -33.60 -15.20 -10.65
CA ASP A 67 -34.35 -14.20 -9.86
C ASP A 67 -33.93 -12.71 -9.92
N GLY A 68 -32.99 -12.35 -10.79
CA GLY A 68 -33.05 -11.13 -11.61
C GLY A 68 -33.52 -9.85 -10.93
N THR A 69 -32.73 -9.32 -9.99
CA THR A 69 -32.59 -7.87 -9.90
C THR A 69 -31.33 -7.52 -10.68
N ASP A 70 -31.47 -6.90 -11.86
CA ASP A 70 -30.40 -6.70 -12.86
C ASP A 70 -29.08 -6.08 -12.32
N HIS A 71 -29.07 -5.58 -11.09
CA HIS A 71 -27.95 -4.85 -10.49
C HIS A 71 -27.59 -5.24 -9.04
N CYS A 72 -28.26 -6.25 -8.45
CA CYS A 72 -27.97 -6.67 -7.08
C CYS A 72 -27.96 -8.20 -6.98
N MET A 73 -27.15 -8.69 -6.04
CA MET A 73 -26.84 -10.11 -5.85
C MET A 73 -27.36 -10.53 -4.47
N THR A 74 -28.09 -11.62 -4.42
CA THR A 74 -28.58 -12.21 -3.17
C THR A 74 -27.46 -12.93 -2.42
N LYS A 75 -27.66 -13.18 -1.12
CA LYS A 75 -26.70 -13.93 -0.29
C LYS A 75 -26.32 -15.29 -0.87
N GLN A 76 -27.28 -15.99 -1.48
CA GLN A 76 -27.04 -17.31 -2.07
C GLN A 76 -26.20 -17.20 -3.36
N GLU A 77 -26.52 -16.25 -4.23
CA GLU A 77 -25.73 -16.00 -5.44
C GLU A 77 -24.29 -15.57 -5.11
N PHE A 78 -24.10 -14.76 -4.06
CA PHE A 78 -22.76 -14.39 -3.58
C PHE A 78 -21.98 -15.62 -3.12
N ARG A 79 -22.60 -16.50 -2.31
CA ARG A 79 -21.99 -17.75 -1.85
C ARG A 79 -21.61 -18.66 -3.02
N ASP A 80 -22.47 -18.79 -4.02
CA ASP A 80 -22.19 -19.62 -5.18
C ASP A 80 -21.05 -19.03 -6.03
N THR A 81 -21.02 -17.70 -6.17
CA THR A 81 -20.00 -16.98 -6.94
C THR A 81 -18.63 -17.05 -6.28
N ILE A 82 -18.54 -16.86 -4.96
CA ILE A 82 -17.28 -16.93 -4.21
C ILE A 82 -16.79 -18.36 -4.06
N SER A 83 -17.67 -19.35 -4.23
CA SER A 83 -17.34 -20.77 -4.25
C SER A 83 -16.88 -21.26 -5.61
N ASP A 84 -17.15 -20.51 -6.69
CA ASP A 84 -16.70 -20.83 -8.04
C ASP A 84 -15.17 -20.81 -8.11
N LYS A 85 -14.60 -21.93 -8.58
CA LYS A 85 -13.15 -22.12 -8.68
C LYS A 85 -12.51 -21.06 -9.58
N GLU A 86 -13.16 -20.67 -10.68
CA GLU A 86 -12.63 -19.65 -11.59
C GLU A 86 -12.52 -18.30 -10.89
N VAL A 87 -13.57 -17.92 -10.15
CA VAL A 87 -13.61 -16.64 -9.41
C VAL A 87 -12.61 -16.66 -8.27
N LYS A 88 -12.44 -17.79 -7.57
CA LYS A 88 -11.42 -17.93 -6.53
C LYS A 88 -10.00 -17.77 -7.05
N GLU A 89 -9.68 -18.39 -8.18
CA GLU A 89 -8.36 -18.25 -8.82
C GLU A 89 -8.12 -16.79 -9.22
N GLU A 90 -9.11 -16.14 -9.85
CA GLU A 90 -9.06 -14.72 -10.22
C GLU A 90 -8.91 -13.79 -8.98
N LEU A 91 -9.58 -14.08 -7.86
CA LEU A 91 -9.47 -13.31 -6.61
C LEU A 91 -8.12 -13.53 -5.90
N ASN A 92 -7.59 -14.75 -5.95
CA ASN A 92 -6.28 -15.07 -5.37
C ASN A 92 -5.14 -14.39 -6.15
N GLU A 93 -5.25 -14.31 -7.48
CA GLU A 93 -4.33 -13.50 -8.31
C GLU A 93 -4.35 -12.01 -7.94
N LEU A 94 -5.48 -11.52 -7.41
CA LEU A 94 -5.63 -10.16 -6.90
C LEU A 94 -5.18 -10.00 -5.43
N GLY A 95 -4.66 -11.06 -4.82
CA GLY A 95 -4.17 -11.08 -3.44
C GLY A 95 -5.26 -11.22 -2.37
N ILE A 96 -6.46 -11.67 -2.74
CA ILE A 96 -7.58 -11.85 -1.83
C ILE A 96 -7.75 -13.34 -1.53
N ASP A 97 -7.42 -13.75 -0.31
CA ASP A 97 -7.62 -15.12 0.15
C ASP A 97 -9.02 -15.30 0.76
N VAL A 98 -9.95 -15.73 -0.09
CA VAL A 98 -11.35 -15.94 0.25
C VAL A 98 -11.61 -17.24 1.03
N GLU A 99 -10.64 -18.14 1.15
CA GLU A 99 -10.82 -19.40 1.89
C GLU A 99 -10.73 -19.22 3.41
N THR A 100 -10.13 -18.11 3.85
CA THR A 100 -9.95 -17.80 5.27
C THR A 100 -11.21 -17.27 5.95
N PHE A 101 -12.20 -16.82 5.19
CA PHE A 101 -13.40 -16.18 5.71
C PHE A 101 -14.66 -16.97 5.37
N ASP A 102 -15.65 -16.95 6.27
CA ASP A 102 -16.98 -17.44 5.92
C ASP A 102 -17.64 -16.49 4.92
N SER A 103 -18.17 -17.06 3.84
CA SER A 103 -18.98 -16.36 2.83
C SER A 103 -20.13 -15.55 3.45
N ASP A 104 -20.73 -16.02 4.54
CA ASP A 104 -21.85 -15.35 5.20
C ASP A 104 -21.43 -14.09 5.96
N ASP A 105 -20.27 -14.16 6.61
CA ASP A 105 -19.68 -13.03 7.32
C ASP A 105 -19.18 -11.98 6.33
N LEU A 106 -18.53 -12.40 5.24
CA LEU A 106 -18.13 -11.52 4.15
C LEU A 106 -19.31 -10.79 3.53
N PHE A 107 -20.42 -11.51 3.27
CA PHE A 107 -21.64 -10.89 2.75
C PHE A 107 -22.15 -9.81 3.70
N THR A 108 -22.18 -10.10 5.00
CA THR A 108 -22.62 -9.16 6.03
C THR A 108 -21.71 -7.94 6.14
N CYS A 109 -20.40 -8.12 5.94
CA CYS A 109 -19.45 -7.01 5.89
C CYS A 109 -19.65 -6.12 4.65
N PHE A 110 -20.07 -6.70 3.52
CA PHE A 110 -20.24 -5.98 2.26
C PHE A 110 -21.61 -5.31 2.16
N ASP A 111 -22.66 -5.90 2.73
CA ASP A 111 -24.03 -5.34 2.79
C ASP A 111 -24.11 -4.18 3.80
N ARG A 112 -23.64 -3.00 3.38
CA ARG A 112 -23.68 -1.78 4.20
C ARG A 112 -25.09 -1.23 4.37
N SER A 113 -25.98 -1.51 3.42
CA SER A 113 -27.37 -1.07 3.47
C SER A 113 -28.25 -1.98 4.35
N ALA A 114 -27.74 -3.15 4.75
CA ALA A 114 -28.41 -4.16 5.58
C ALA A 114 -29.78 -4.57 5.02
N ASN A 115 -29.91 -4.58 3.69
CA ASN A 115 -31.15 -4.90 2.99
C ASN A 115 -31.21 -6.37 2.54
N GLY A 116 -30.14 -7.15 2.77
CA GLY A 116 -30.02 -8.56 2.39
C GLY A 116 -29.71 -8.79 0.91
N VAL A 117 -29.41 -7.74 0.16
CA VAL A 117 -28.98 -7.79 -1.25
C VAL A 117 -27.75 -6.92 -1.44
N LEU A 118 -26.86 -7.35 -2.32
CA LEU A 118 -25.56 -6.73 -2.46
C LEU A 118 -25.45 -6.15 -3.87
N CYS A 119 -25.51 -4.84 -3.99
CA CYS A 119 -25.46 -4.19 -5.28
C CYS A 119 -24.01 -4.01 -5.75
N PHE A 120 -23.80 -3.80 -7.06
CA PHE A 120 -22.43 -3.78 -7.63
C PHE A 120 -21.47 -2.81 -6.92
N HIS A 121 -21.95 -1.65 -6.49
CA HIS A 121 -21.13 -0.67 -5.76
C HIS A 121 -20.67 -1.18 -4.38
N GLU A 122 -21.53 -1.87 -3.63
CA GLU A 122 -21.21 -2.49 -2.34
C GLU A 122 -20.22 -3.65 -2.53
N PHE A 123 -20.40 -4.44 -3.59
CA PHE A 123 -19.47 -5.51 -3.96
C PHE A 123 -18.08 -4.95 -4.25
N GLN A 124 -18.02 -3.95 -5.12
CA GLN A 124 -16.78 -3.31 -5.55
C GLN A 124 -16.05 -2.68 -4.36
N GLU A 125 -16.79 -1.97 -3.49
CA GLU A 125 -16.20 -1.34 -2.32
C GLU A 125 -15.70 -2.39 -1.31
N GLY A 126 -16.46 -3.46 -1.07
CA GLY A 126 -16.03 -4.57 -0.22
C GLY A 126 -14.77 -5.27 -0.75
N MET A 127 -14.68 -5.52 -2.05
CA MET A 127 -13.50 -6.11 -2.68
C MET A 127 -12.29 -5.17 -2.65
N GLU A 128 -12.49 -3.85 -2.82
CA GLU A 128 -11.43 -2.85 -2.65
C GLU A 128 -10.93 -2.84 -1.19
N GLU A 129 -11.82 -2.93 -0.20
CA GLU A 129 -11.44 -3.03 1.22
C GLU A 129 -10.67 -4.31 1.56
N LEU A 130 -11.05 -5.46 0.98
CA LEU A 130 -10.29 -6.70 1.16
C LEU A 130 -8.90 -6.63 0.54
N ARG A 131 -8.75 -6.03 -0.66
CA ARG A 131 -7.45 -5.93 -1.35
C ARG A 131 -6.47 -5.02 -0.63
N VAL A 132 -6.94 -3.88 -0.12
CA VAL A 132 -6.08 -2.94 0.62
C VAL A 132 -5.69 -3.54 1.99
N GLY A 133 -6.44 -4.53 2.46
CA GLY A 133 -6.28 -5.14 3.77
C GLY A 133 -6.67 -4.17 4.89
N VAL A 134 -6.40 -4.58 6.13
CA VAL A 134 -6.71 -3.77 7.31
C VAL A 134 -5.85 -2.51 7.31
N THR A 135 -6.42 -1.41 6.83
CA THR A 135 -5.73 -0.11 6.85
C THR A 135 -5.63 0.38 8.28
N GLY A 136 -4.55 1.08 8.66
CA GLY A 136 -4.41 1.66 10.01
C GLY A 136 -5.61 2.53 10.44
N LYS A 137 -6.32 3.13 9.48
CA LYS A 137 -7.58 3.85 9.69
C LYS A 137 -8.72 2.95 10.20
N GLN A 138 -8.82 1.72 9.71
CA GLN A 138 -9.82 0.74 10.15
C GLN A 138 -9.49 0.20 11.54
N VAL A 139 -8.21 -0.07 11.83
CA VAL A 139 -7.76 -0.42 13.20
C VAL A 139 -8.11 0.70 14.19
N PHE A 140 -7.85 1.95 13.81
CA PHE A 140 -8.19 3.10 14.64
C PHE A 140 -9.71 3.25 14.83
N LYS A 141 -10.52 3.08 13.78
CA LYS A 141 -11.98 3.06 13.91
C LYS A 141 -12.45 1.94 14.84
N LEU A 142 -11.86 0.74 14.74
CA LEU A 142 -12.17 -0.37 15.62
C LEU A 142 -11.81 -0.06 17.07
N GLU A 143 -10.64 0.55 17.33
CA GLU A 143 -10.23 0.99 18.67
C GLU A 143 -11.23 1.99 19.25
N VAL A 144 -11.68 2.97 18.45
CA VAL A 144 -12.67 3.97 18.87
C VAL A 144 -14.03 3.34 19.12
N SER A 145 -14.50 2.47 18.22
CA SER A 145 -15.77 1.75 18.36
C SER A 145 -15.75 0.82 19.58
N LEU A 146 -14.65 0.11 19.82
CA LEU A 146 -14.47 -0.74 20.97
C LEU A 146 -14.45 0.08 22.27
N ARG A 147 -13.68 1.18 22.31
CA ARG A 147 -13.65 2.09 23.46
C ARG A 147 -15.04 2.68 23.75
N ASN A 148 -15.80 3.00 22.70
CA ASN A 148 -17.17 3.47 22.84
C ASN A 148 -18.09 2.35 23.35
N ALA A 149 -18.05 1.14 22.80
CA ALA A 149 -18.86 0.02 23.24
C ALA A 149 -18.56 -0.35 24.71
N VAL A 150 -17.29 -0.39 25.11
CA VAL A 150 -16.87 -0.62 26.51
C VAL A 150 -17.45 0.43 27.45
N ARG A 151 -17.46 1.71 27.04
CA ARG A 151 -18.09 2.79 27.82
C ARG A 151 -19.61 2.64 27.98
N HIS A 152 -20.28 2.00 27.01
CA HIS A 152 -21.73 1.80 27.07
C HIS A 152 -22.12 0.53 27.84
N CYS A 153 -21.25 -0.48 27.90
CA CYS A 153 -21.49 -1.70 28.67
C CYS A 153 -21.18 -1.56 30.17
N ASP A 154 -20.47 -0.51 30.59
CA ASP A 154 -20.14 -0.31 32.00
C ASP A 154 -20.41 1.14 32.47
N PRO A 155 -21.68 1.48 32.80
CA PRO A 155 -22.01 2.78 33.41
C PRO A 155 -21.67 2.85 34.91
N GLN A 156 -21.15 1.79 35.54
CA GLN A 156 -20.89 1.75 36.98
C GLN A 156 -19.45 1.43 37.40
N GLN A 157 -18.57 0.98 36.52
CA GLN A 157 -17.14 1.20 36.75
C GLN A 157 -16.85 2.69 36.50
N GLU A 158 -16.84 3.46 37.60
CA GLU A 158 -15.74 4.40 37.80
C GLU A 158 -14.48 3.64 37.40
N PHE A 159 -13.98 3.94 36.19
CA PHE A 159 -12.67 3.50 35.76
C PHE A 159 -11.76 3.99 36.87
N VAL A 160 -11.35 3.09 37.76
CA VAL A 160 -10.09 3.21 38.45
C VAL A 160 -9.12 3.24 37.28
N GLN A 161 -8.85 4.44 36.77
CA GLN A 161 -7.68 4.73 35.99
C GLN A 161 -6.55 4.33 36.91
N ASP A 162 -6.19 3.04 36.90
CA ASP A 162 -5.00 2.60 37.58
C ASP A 162 -3.89 3.33 36.84
N PRO A 163 -3.29 4.37 37.43
CA PRO A 163 -2.29 5.16 36.75
C PRO A 163 -1.10 4.28 36.40
N ALA A 164 -0.97 3.12 37.06
CA ALA A 164 0.02 2.11 36.76
C ALA A 164 -0.25 1.42 35.41
N LEU A 165 -1.52 1.16 35.03
CA LEU A 165 -1.84 0.48 33.77
C LEU A 165 -1.64 1.41 32.57
N ASP A 166 -2.11 2.67 32.64
CA ASP A 166 -1.87 3.63 31.55
C ASP A 166 -0.38 3.96 31.39
N LYS A 167 0.37 3.99 32.50
CA LYS A 167 1.83 4.14 32.49
C LYS A 167 2.54 2.91 31.94
N ALA A 168 2.07 1.70 32.23
CA ALA A 168 2.62 0.45 31.70
C ALA A 168 2.37 0.31 30.19
N VAL A 169 1.15 0.62 29.73
CA VAL A 169 0.79 0.62 28.31
C VAL A 169 1.59 1.67 27.55
N LYS A 170 1.71 2.91 28.07
CA LYS A 170 2.57 3.94 27.45
C LYS A 170 4.05 3.56 27.45
N ALA A 171 4.54 2.91 28.51
CA ALA A 171 5.90 2.42 28.55
C ALA A 171 6.14 1.32 27.50
N GLN A 172 5.22 0.37 27.36
CA GLN A 172 5.30 -0.67 26.33
C GLN A 172 5.18 -0.10 24.91
N LEU A 173 4.27 0.85 24.68
CA LEU A 173 4.13 1.52 23.39
C LEU A 173 5.38 2.33 23.03
N GLY A 174 6.03 2.95 24.02
CA GLY A 174 7.32 3.62 23.85
C GLY A 174 8.45 2.66 23.49
N VAL A 175 8.48 1.46 24.09
CA VAL A 175 9.46 0.41 23.73
C VAL A 175 9.20 -0.13 22.33
N ALA A 176 7.94 -0.35 21.95
CA ALA A 176 7.57 -0.76 20.60
C ALA A 176 7.96 0.29 19.56
N ASN A 177 7.66 1.57 19.79
CA ASN A 177 8.07 2.66 18.90
C ASN A 177 9.60 2.77 18.77
N LYS A 178 10.35 2.59 19.85
CA LYS A 178 11.82 2.56 19.79
C LYS A 178 12.34 1.39 18.97
N ARG A 179 11.73 0.21 19.07
CA ARG A 179 12.10 -0.96 18.26
C ARG A 179 11.82 -0.72 16.78
N VAL A 180 10.64 -0.18 16.45
CA VAL A 180 10.29 0.18 15.06
C VAL A 180 11.27 1.21 14.49
N ALA A 181 11.63 2.24 15.27
CA ALA A 181 12.64 3.22 14.84
C ALA A 181 14.02 2.57 14.61
N SER A 182 14.43 1.62 15.47
CA SER A 182 15.69 0.89 15.26
C SER A 182 15.68 0.01 14.01
N ILE A 183 14.54 -0.61 13.71
CA ILE A 183 14.37 -1.43 12.50
C ILE A 183 14.46 -0.54 11.27
N ASN A 184 13.83 0.64 11.27
CA ASN A 184 13.96 1.60 10.16
C ASN A 184 15.41 2.03 9.93
N ILE A 185 16.16 2.32 10.99
CA ILE A 185 17.58 2.70 10.87
C ILE A 185 18.41 1.53 10.29
N GLN A 186 18.14 0.30 10.72
CA GLN A 186 18.80 -0.89 10.17
C GLN A 186 18.45 -1.10 8.70
N LEU A 187 17.20 -0.88 8.30
CA LEU A 187 16.75 -1.00 6.92
C LEU A 187 17.46 0.01 6.01
N GLU A 188 17.56 1.27 6.43
CA GLU A 188 18.31 2.32 5.72
C GLU A 188 19.78 1.93 5.54
N SER A 189 20.42 1.39 6.58
CA SER A 189 21.82 0.94 6.48
C SER A 189 22.01 -0.23 5.50
N LEU A 190 21.05 -1.15 5.43
CA LEU A 190 21.08 -2.27 4.48
C LEU A 190 20.86 -1.81 3.04
N ILE A 191 20.01 -0.80 2.83
CA ILE A 191 19.82 -0.17 1.52
C ILE A 191 21.13 0.49 1.06
N GLU A 192 21.83 1.16 1.96
CA GLU A 192 23.12 1.80 1.67
C GLU A 192 24.23 0.77 1.38
N GLU A 193 24.27 -0.36 2.10
CA GLU A 193 25.16 -1.48 1.80
C GLU A 193 24.84 -2.13 0.44
N LEU A 194 23.56 -2.33 0.11
CA LEU A 194 23.14 -2.88 -1.19
C LEU A 194 23.46 -1.93 -2.34
N ALA A 195 23.30 -0.62 -2.15
CA ALA A 195 23.71 0.39 -3.13
C ALA A 195 25.23 0.35 -3.40
N ASN A 196 26.04 0.10 -2.36
CA ASN A 196 27.48 -0.07 -2.50
C ASN A 196 27.89 -1.43 -3.12
N PHE A 197 27.07 -2.48 -2.97
CA PHE A 197 27.33 -3.80 -3.55
C PHE A 197 26.96 -3.87 -5.05
N SER A 198 26.07 -2.99 -5.53
CA SER A 198 25.54 -2.98 -6.91
C SER A 198 26.46 -2.39 -7.99
N LEU A 199 27.78 -2.28 -7.75
CA LEU A 199 28.73 -1.91 -8.80
C LEU A 199 29.73 -3.04 -9.10
N PRO A 200 29.35 -4.05 -9.91
CA PRO A 200 30.35 -4.67 -10.76
C PRO A 200 30.80 -3.60 -11.77
N LYS A 201 31.97 -2.99 -11.50
CA LYS A 201 32.73 -2.25 -12.51
C LYS A 201 32.82 -3.14 -13.75
N THR A 202 32.06 -2.81 -14.79
CA THR A 202 32.28 -3.41 -16.10
C THR A 202 33.73 -3.10 -16.49
N PRO A 203 34.55 -4.12 -16.78
CA PRO A 203 35.90 -3.88 -17.24
C PRO A 203 35.80 -3.13 -18.56
N LYS A 204 36.39 -1.94 -18.60
CA LYS A 204 36.65 -1.19 -19.83
C LYS A 204 37.26 -2.16 -20.85
N ALA A 205 36.47 -2.57 -21.83
CA ALA A 205 36.96 -3.25 -23.00
C ALA A 205 37.87 -2.27 -23.75
N ALA A 206 39.17 -2.43 -23.51
CA ALA A 206 40.21 -1.86 -24.33
C ALA A 206 40.11 -2.46 -25.73
N SER A 207 40.04 -1.60 -26.74
CA SER A 207 40.97 -1.57 -27.87
C SER A 207 41.56 -2.92 -28.30
N LYS A 208 41.15 -3.41 -29.48
CA LYS A 208 42.04 -3.76 -30.62
C LYS A 208 41.28 -4.49 -31.75
N LEU A 209 41.65 -4.14 -33.00
CA LEU A 209 41.43 -4.85 -34.28
C LEU A 209 39.98 -4.78 -34.81
N CYS A 210 39.66 -4.30 -36.02
CA CYS A 210 40.40 -4.07 -37.27
C CYS A 210 39.92 -2.77 -37.95
#